data_AF-A0A6G7BAR9-F1
#
_entry.id   AF-A0A6G7BAR9-F1
#
_cell.length_a   1.000
_cell.length_b   1.000
_cell.length_c   1.000
_cell.angle_alpha   90.00
_cell.angle_beta   90.00
_cell.angle_gamma   90.00
#
_symmetry.space_group_name_H-M   'P 1'
#
loop_
_entity.id
_entity.type
_entity.pdbx_description
1 polymer ?
#
loop_
_entity_poly.entity_id
_entity_poly.type
_entity_poly.pdbx_seq_one_letter_code
_entity_poly.pdbx_strand_id
1 'polypeptide(L)'
;MKSDLSFERHFPERIIKIYGYETKNFNRQVKNNIEKFEGEDFMFQLTENEFENLRCKNFTSSWGGSRYLPNAFTEQGIYMIMTVLRGELAIRQSRALIRTFKQMKDFIIENQDFIGSKELVQIAIQTNKNTNGIAKINDKISTLATKEDLKKAI
;
A
#
# COMPACT_ATOMS: atom_id res chain seq x y z
N MET A 1 6.38 -12.91 -22.34
CA MET A 1 7.40 -11.95 -21.88
C MET A 1 7.06 -11.60 -20.44
N LYS A 2 7.63 -12.31 -19.45
CA LYS A 2 7.41 -12.00 -18.03
C LYS A 2 8.18 -10.71 -17.77
N SER A 3 7.47 -9.60 -17.66
CA SER A 3 8.05 -8.35 -17.21
C SER A 3 8.69 -8.56 -15.85
N ASP A 4 9.85 -7.96 -15.71
CA ASP A 4 10.73 -8.00 -14.56
C ASP A 4 10.02 -7.43 -13.32
N LEU A 5 9.29 -8.28 -12.60
CA LEU A 5 8.62 -8.00 -11.32
C LEU A 5 9.61 -7.78 -10.16
N SER A 6 10.91 -7.59 -10.45
CA SER A 6 11.92 -7.26 -9.44
C SER A 6 11.88 -5.80 -9.01
N PHE A 7 11.27 -4.90 -9.80
CA PHE A 7 11.25 -3.46 -9.51
C PHE A 7 10.14 -3.01 -8.53
N GLU A 8 9.12 -3.83 -8.30
CA GLU A 8 7.90 -3.43 -7.56
C GLU A 8 7.78 -4.07 -6.16
N ARG A 9 8.88 -4.64 -5.64
CA ARG A 9 8.89 -5.33 -4.34
C ARG A 9 9.60 -4.51 -3.29
N HIS A 10 8.92 -4.30 -2.17
CA HIS A 10 9.39 -3.46 -1.08
C HIS A 10 9.52 -4.25 0.21
N PHE A 11 10.76 -4.37 0.69
CA PHE A 11 11.06 -5.12 1.90
C PHE A 11 10.75 -4.31 3.17
N PRO A 12 10.25 -4.97 4.24
CA PRO A 12 9.89 -4.31 5.49
C PRO A 12 11.03 -3.47 6.07
N GLU A 13 12.28 -3.94 6.00
CA GLU A 13 13.45 -3.28 6.60
C GLU A 13 13.65 -1.84 6.10
N ARG A 14 13.48 -1.62 4.78
CA ARG A 14 13.61 -0.29 4.19
C ARG A 14 12.50 0.64 4.66
N ILE A 15 11.27 0.12 4.77
CA ILE A 15 10.09 0.85 5.21
C ILE A 15 10.26 1.24 6.69
N ILE A 16 10.65 0.29 7.53
CA ILE A 16 10.92 0.48 8.96
C ILE A 16 11.92 1.62 9.17
N LYS A 17 13.01 1.64 8.38
CA LYS A 17 14.03 2.69 8.43
C LYS A 17 13.51 4.06 8.01
N ILE A 18 12.72 4.15 6.93
CA ILE A 18 12.15 5.41 6.43
C ILE A 18 11.15 6.01 7.42
N TYR A 19 10.33 5.17 8.04
CA TYR A 19 9.26 5.59 8.94
C TYR A 19 9.68 5.65 10.41
N GLY A 20 10.93 5.27 10.74
CA GLY A 20 11.49 5.35 12.09
C GLY A 20 10.79 4.42 13.08
N TYR A 21 10.48 3.21 12.63
CA TYR A 21 9.85 2.19 13.46
C TYR A 21 10.88 1.18 13.97
N GLU A 22 10.56 0.50 15.07
CA GLU A 22 11.20 -0.77 15.41
C GLU A 22 10.52 -1.91 14.66
N THR A 23 11.27 -2.92 14.23
CA THR A 23 10.74 -4.10 13.49
C THR A 23 9.55 -4.74 14.20
N LYS A 24 9.62 -4.90 15.53
CA LYS A 24 8.54 -5.47 16.35
C LYS A 24 7.26 -4.62 16.30
N ASN A 25 7.41 -3.30 16.44
CA ASN A 25 6.26 -2.39 16.42
C ASN A 25 5.64 -2.29 15.03
N PHE A 26 6.46 -2.29 13.96
CA PHE A 26 5.98 -2.34 12.59
C PHE A 26 5.18 -3.61 12.31
N ASN A 27 5.74 -4.78 12.64
CA ASN A 27 5.05 -6.07 12.45
C ASN A 27 3.74 -6.13 13.26
N ARG A 28 3.71 -5.55 14.46
CA ARG A 28 2.49 -5.43 15.26
C ARG A 28 1.43 -4.57 14.57
N GLN A 29 1.81 -3.42 13.98
CA GLN A 29 0.85 -2.58 13.25
C GLN A 29 0.27 -3.31 12.03
N VAL A 30 1.10 -4.00 11.26
CA VAL A 30 0.65 -4.79 10.10
C VAL A 30 -0.30 -5.90 10.55
N LYS A 31 0.09 -6.69 11.57
CA LYS A 31 -0.74 -7.79 12.09
C LYS A 31 -2.08 -7.31 12.64
N ASN A 32 -2.10 -6.17 13.33
CA ASN A 32 -3.34 -5.61 13.89
C ASN A 32 -4.28 -5.02 12.83
N ASN A 33 -3.83 -4.85 11.59
CA ASN A 33 -4.62 -4.32 10.47
C ASN A 33 -4.54 -5.28 9.28
N ILE A 34 -4.49 -6.59 9.53
CA ILE A 34 -4.22 -7.58 8.48
C ILE A 34 -5.29 -7.55 7.38
N GLU A 35 -6.54 -7.18 7.70
CA GLU A 35 -7.61 -7.03 6.72
C GLU A 35 -7.28 -6.01 5.61
N LYS A 36 -6.37 -5.07 5.88
CA LYS A 36 -5.92 -4.06 4.90
C LYS A 36 -4.88 -4.59 3.93
N PHE A 37 -4.29 -5.74 4.23
CA PHE A 37 -3.20 -6.35 3.46
C PHE A 37 -3.59 -7.71 2.89
N GLU A 38 -4.89 -7.99 2.79
CA GLU A 38 -5.39 -9.20 2.15
C GLU A 38 -5.19 -9.14 0.64
N GLY A 39 -4.70 -10.24 0.07
CA GLY A 39 -4.40 -10.35 -1.36
C GLY A 39 -2.95 -10.00 -1.71
N GLU A 40 -2.44 -10.67 -2.75
CA GLU A 40 -1.05 -10.51 -3.21
C GLU A 40 -0.77 -9.11 -3.80
N ASP A 41 -1.83 -8.36 -4.10
CA ASP A 41 -1.76 -6.99 -4.60
C ASP A 41 -1.21 -6.00 -3.56
N PHE A 42 -1.19 -6.36 -2.27
CA PHE A 42 -0.70 -5.50 -1.17
C PHE A 42 0.49 -6.11 -0.45
N MET A 43 0.39 -7.38 -0.05
CA MET A 43 1.41 -8.07 0.73
C MET A 43 1.46 -9.53 0.31
N PHE A 44 2.65 -10.05 0.14
CA PHE A 44 2.86 -11.46 -0.21
C PHE A 44 4.08 -12.01 0.52
N GLN A 45 4.12 -13.32 0.67
CA GLN A 45 5.24 -14.00 1.31
C GLN A 45 6.36 -14.23 0.29
N LEU A 46 7.61 -13.94 0.66
CA LEU A 46 8.75 -14.21 -0.21
C LEU A 46 8.97 -15.70 -0.40
N THR A 47 9.49 -16.08 -1.57
CA THR A 47 9.95 -17.45 -1.82
C THR A 47 11.28 -17.72 -1.09
N GLU A 48 11.61 -19.00 -0.89
CA GLU A 48 12.88 -19.40 -0.27
C GLU A 48 14.09 -18.81 -1.00
N ASN A 49 14.12 -18.89 -2.33
CA ASN A 49 15.19 -18.32 -3.15
C ASN A 49 15.34 -16.80 -2.95
N GLU A 50 14.22 -16.08 -2.85
CA GLU A 50 14.23 -14.62 -2.63
C GLU A 50 14.72 -14.28 -1.24
N PHE A 51 14.33 -15.06 -0.23
CA PHE A 51 14.79 -14.90 1.13
C PHE A 51 16.29 -15.20 1.27
N GLU A 52 16.80 -16.26 0.62
CA GLU A 52 18.22 -16.58 0.61
C GLU A 52 19.05 -15.44 -0.02
N ASN A 53 18.61 -14.93 -1.18
CA ASN A 53 19.26 -13.79 -1.83
C ASN A 53 19.27 -12.53 -0.94
N LEU A 54 18.19 -12.30 -0.17
CA LEU A 54 18.09 -11.22 0.81
C LEU A 54 19.10 -11.37 1.96
N ARG A 55 19.18 -12.57 2.55
CA ARG A 55 20.13 -12.84 3.65
C ARG A 55 21.57 -12.63 3.21
N CYS A 56 21.92 -13.07 2.01
CA CYS A 56 23.24 -12.88 1.43
C CYS A 56 23.59 -11.40 1.22
N LYS A 57 22.62 -10.57 0.81
CA LYS A 57 22.82 -9.13 0.60
C LYS A 57 22.89 -8.33 1.91
N ASN A 58 22.09 -8.69 2.91
CA ASN A 58 21.96 -7.93 4.14
C ASN A 58 22.87 -8.45 5.27
N PHE A 59 23.75 -9.41 4.99
CA PHE A 59 24.72 -10.00 5.95
C PHE A 59 24.08 -10.38 7.30
N THR A 60 22.84 -10.86 7.29
CA THR A 60 22.14 -11.32 8.50
C THR A 60 22.69 -12.68 8.95
N SER A 61 22.98 -12.83 10.23
CA SER A 61 23.54 -14.06 10.83
C SER A 61 22.71 -15.31 10.55
N SER A 62 23.38 -16.43 10.22
CA SER A 62 22.75 -17.74 9.96
C SER A 62 22.22 -18.46 11.21
N TRP A 63 22.65 -18.04 12.41
CA TRP A 63 22.53 -18.78 13.67
C TRP A 63 21.21 -18.60 14.45
N GLY A 64 20.14 -18.23 13.75
CA GLY A 64 18.82 -17.99 14.35
C GLY A 64 17.75 -17.58 13.35
N GLY A 65 17.80 -18.16 12.14
CA GLY A 65 16.94 -17.77 11.02
C GLY A 65 15.47 -17.69 11.39
N SER A 66 14.76 -16.71 10.81
CA SER A 66 13.30 -16.64 10.88
C SER A 66 12.72 -17.99 10.46
N ARG A 67 11.96 -18.66 11.34
CA ARG A 67 11.27 -19.93 11.03
C ARG A 67 10.22 -19.80 9.92
N TYR A 68 9.89 -18.57 9.54
CA TYR A 68 8.91 -18.24 8.53
C TYR A 68 9.50 -17.31 7.49
N LEU A 69 9.17 -17.55 6.22
CA LEU A 69 9.53 -16.65 5.13
C LEU A 69 8.90 -15.27 5.41
N PRO A 70 9.68 -14.19 5.34
CA PRO A 70 9.18 -12.85 5.63
C PRO A 70 8.25 -12.36 4.50
N ASN A 71 7.33 -11.47 4.88
CA ASN A 71 6.46 -10.80 3.92
C ASN A 71 7.18 -9.63 3.25
N ALA A 72 6.84 -9.38 1.98
CA ALA A 72 7.18 -8.19 1.24
C ALA A 72 5.91 -7.47 0.80
N PHE A 73 6.05 -6.19 0.45
CA PHE A 73 4.95 -5.32 0.06
C PHE A 73 5.09 -4.90 -1.39
N THR A 74 3.96 -4.76 -2.07
CA THR A 74 3.89 -4.09 -3.37
C THR A 74 3.91 -2.57 -3.18
N GLU A 75 3.90 -1.81 -4.26
CA GLU A 75 3.68 -0.35 -4.21
C GLU A 75 2.34 -0.01 -3.52
N GLN A 76 1.28 -0.72 -3.86
CA GLN A 76 -0.04 -0.55 -3.24
C GLN A 76 0.01 -0.90 -1.74
N GLY A 77 0.78 -1.92 -1.38
CA GLY A 77 1.09 -2.29 0.01
C GLY A 77 1.76 -1.15 0.78
N ILE A 78 2.69 -0.41 0.18
CA ILE A 78 3.29 0.77 0.81
C ILE A 78 2.23 1.83 1.08
N TYR A 79 1.37 2.14 0.10
CA TYR A 79 0.31 3.12 0.30
C TYR A 79 -0.60 2.72 1.46
N MET A 80 -0.90 1.43 1.59
CA MET A 80 -1.65 0.92 2.73
C MET A 80 -0.89 1.04 4.05
N ILE A 81 0.42 0.75 4.07
CA ILE A 81 1.29 0.93 5.25
C ILE A 81 1.20 2.35 5.79
N MET A 82 1.19 3.35 4.92
CA MET A 82 1.11 4.76 5.35
C MET A 82 -0.16 5.09 6.14
N THR A 83 -1.23 4.30 5.97
CA THR A 83 -2.50 4.47 6.70
C THR A 83 -2.50 3.83 8.09
N VAL A 84 -1.62 2.84 8.33
CA VAL A 84 -1.57 2.07 9.59
C VAL A 84 -0.44 2.52 10.50
N LEU A 85 0.61 3.15 9.97
CA LEU A 85 1.69 3.71 10.78
C LEU A 85 1.23 5.02 11.43
N ARG A 86 1.46 5.12 12.74
CA ARG A 86 1.00 6.21 13.63
C ARG A 86 2.12 6.89 14.45
N GLY A 87 3.38 6.54 14.20
CA GLY A 87 4.53 7.17 14.84
C GLY A 87 4.70 8.61 14.38
N GLU A 88 5.32 9.45 15.21
CA GLU A 88 5.50 10.88 14.93
C GLU A 88 6.16 11.13 13.55
N LEU A 89 7.25 10.40 13.26
CA LEU A 89 7.93 10.50 11.97
C LEU A 89 7.01 10.06 10.82
N ALA A 90 6.26 8.97 10.99
CA ALA A 90 5.35 8.47 9.96
C ALA A 90 4.19 9.43 9.67
N ILE A 91 3.62 10.05 10.71
CA ILE A 91 2.59 11.07 10.56
C ILE A 91 3.15 12.30 9.83
N ARG A 92 4.36 12.74 10.17
CA ARG A 92 5.00 13.87 9.50
C ARG A 92 5.24 13.59 8.02
N GLN A 93 5.77 12.41 7.70
CA GLN A 93 6.03 12.00 6.31
C GLN A 93 4.74 11.85 5.51
N SER A 94 3.71 11.22 6.07
CA SER A 94 2.43 11.05 5.36
C SER A 94 1.75 12.39 5.10
N ARG A 95 1.79 13.33 6.04
CA ARG A 95 1.30 14.70 5.83
C ARG A 95 2.08 15.44 4.74
N ALA A 96 3.41 15.30 4.72
CA ALA A 96 4.25 15.89 3.68
C ALA A 96 3.88 15.34 2.29
N LEU A 97 3.77 14.01 2.17
CA LEU A 97 3.39 13.34 0.94
C LEU A 97 2.02 13.81 0.42
N ILE A 98 1.01 13.86 1.29
CA ILE A 98 -0.34 14.34 0.93
C ILE A 98 -0.30 15.79 0.45
N ARG A 99 0.49 16.66 1.10
CA ARG A 99 0.65 18.05 0.67
C ARG A 99 1.31 18.15 -0.71
N THR A 100 2.35 17.36 -0.96
CA THR A 100 3.02 17.31 -2.26
C THR A 100 2.06 16.84 -3.36
N PHE A 101 1.28 15.78 -3.12
CA PHE A 101 0.27 15.33 -4.08
C PHE A 101 -0.80 16.39 -4.34
N LYS A 102 -1.25 17.11 -3.30
CA LYS A 102 -2.16 18.23 -3.47
C LYS A 102 -1.53 19.31 -4.37
N GLN A 103 -0.30 19.72 -4.09
CA GLN A 103 0.41 20.72 -4.89
C GLN A 103 0.59 20.27 -6.35
N MET A 104 0.94 19.01 -6.58
CA MET A 104 1.03 18.44 -7.94
C MET A 104 -0.32 18.49 -8.64
N LYS A 105 -1.40 18.12 -7.96
CA LYS A 105 -2.77 18.20 -8.51
C LYS A 105 -3.13 19.64 -8.86
N ASP A 106 -2.87 20.58 -7.96
CA ASP A 106 -3.17 22.00 -8.15
C ASP A 106 -2.35 22.55 -9.34
N PHE A 107 -1.05 22.23 -9.41
CA PHE A 107 -0.18 22.60 -10.53
C PHE A 107 -0.68 22.07 -11.88
N ILE A 108 -1.10 20.81 -11.94
CA ILE A 108 -1.66 20.21 -13.16
C ILE A 108 -2.93 20.95 -13.58
N ILE A 109 -3.79 21.32 -12.63
CA ILE A 109 -5.03 22.05 -12.92
C ILE A 109 -4.76 23.48 -13.39
N GLU A 110 -3.79 24.16 -12.79
CA GLU A 110 -3.41 25.53 -13.16
C GLU A 110 -2.70 25.60 -14.52
N ASN A 111 -2.10 24.50 -14.98
CA ASN A 111 -1.31 24.43 -16.22
C ASN A 111 -1.91 23.44 -17.23
N GLN A 112 -3.23 23.23 -17.22
CA GLN A 112 -3.91 22.24 -18.08
C GLN A 112 -3.60 22.43 -19.56
N ASP A 113 -3.41 23.67 -20.00
CA ASP A 113 -3.11 24.03 -21.39
C ASP A 113 -1.75 23.51 -21.87
N PHE A 114 -0.83 23.20 -20.95
CA PHE A 114 0.50 22.65 -21.23
C PHE A 114 0.57 21.12 -21.14
N ILE A 115 -0.50 20.49 -20.65
CA ILE A 115 -0.56 19.03 -20.54
C ILE A 115 -1.15 18.49 -21.84
N GLY A 116 -0.45 17.54 -22.46
CA GLY A 116 -0.93 16.91 -23.68
C GLY A 116 -2.35 16.33 -23.51
N SER A 117 -3.18 16.52 -24.53
CA SER A 117 -4.57 16.07 -24.52
C SER A 117 -4.69 14.56 -24.29
N LYS A 118 -3.70 13.78 -24.73
CA LYS A 118 -3.61 12.34 -24.53
C LYS A 118 -3.47 11.97 -23.05
N GLU A 119 -2.58 12.65 -22.33
CA GLU A 119 -2.31 12.44 -20.90
C GLU A 119 -3.55 12.80 -20.07
N LEU A 120 -4.19 13.94 -20.37
CA LEU A 120 -5.44 14.35 -19.71
C LEU A 120 -6.57 13.33 -19.91
N VAL A 121 -6.71 12.79 -21.13
CA VAL A 121 -7.72 11.76 -21.44
C VAL A 121 -7.44 10.46 -20.67
N GLN A 122 -6.18 10.02 -20.58
CA GLN A 122 -5.82 8.84 -19.78
C GLN A 122 -6.16 9.01 -18.29
N ILE A 123 -5.83 10.18 -17.73
CA ILE A 123 -6.17 10.53 -16.34
C ILE A 123 -7.70 10.52 -16.15
N ALA A 124 -8.44 11.13 -17.07
CA ALA A 124 -9.91 11.17 -16.99
C ALA A 124 -10.53 9.77 -17.06
N ILE A 125 -10.04 8.91 -17.96
CA ILE A 125 -10.48 7.50 -18.06
C ILE A 125 -10.21 6.75 -16.76
N GLN A 126 -9.00 6.87 -16.21
CA GLN A 126 -8.66 6.17 -14.97
C GLN A 126 -9.45 6.71 -13.78
N THR A 127 -9.66 8.03 -13.71
CA THR A 127 -10.48 8.66 -12.68
C THR A 127 -11.92 8.17 -12.75
N ASN A 128 -12.51 8.07 -13.94
CA ASN A 128 -13.86 7.57 -14.12
C ASN A 128 -13.98 6.09 -13.71
N LYS A 129 -13.01 5.24 -14.08
CA LYS A 129 -12.94 3.85 -13.60
C LYS A 129 -12.90 3.77 -12.08
N ASN A 130 -12.06 4.58 -11.45
CA ASN A 130 -11.94 4.63 -9.99
C ASN A 130 -13.27 5.10 -9.35
N THR A 131 -13.90 6.16 -9.86
CA THR A 131 -15.19 6.66 -9.37
C THR A 131 -16.29 5.59 -9.49
N ASN A 132 -16.35 4.88 -10.62
CA ASN A 132 -17.31 3.78 -10.80
C ASN A 132 -17.04 2.61 -9.85
N GLY A 133 -15.76 2.31 -9.58
CA GLY A 133 -15.37 1.33 -8.57
C GLY A 133 -15.86 1.72 -7.18
N ILE A 134 -15.66 2.99 -6.79
CA ILE A 134 -16.13 3.54 -5.51
C ILE A 134 -17.66 3.51 -5.42
N ALA A 135 -18.38 3.90 -6.48
CA ALA A 135 -19.84 3.83 -6.51
C ALA A 135 -20.36 2.40 -6.27
N LYS A 136 -19.78 1.40 -6.96
CA LYS A 136 -20.13 -0.02 -6.76
C LYS A 136 -19.84 -0.50 -5.33
N ILE A 137 -18.77 -0.01 -4.71
CA ILE A 137 -18.46 -0.32 -3.31
C ILE A 137 -19.53 0.28 -2.39
N ASN A 138 -19.92 1.54 -2.61
CA ASN A 138 -20.98 2.19 -1.83
C ASN A 138 -22.33 1.46 -1.96
N ASP A 139 -22.68 1.00 -3.15
CA ASP A 139 -23.90 0.21 -3.39
C ASP A 139 -23.87 -1.13 -2.63
N LYS A 140 -22.71 -1.81 -2.61
CA LYS A 140 -22.53 -3.03 -1.81
C LYS A 140 -22.61 -2.77 -0.31
N ILE A 141 -22.03 -1.67 0.17
CA ILE A 141 -22.06 -1.31 1.60
C ILE A 141 -23.50 -1.02 2.04
N SER A 142 -24.27 -0.23 1.27
CA SER A 142 -25.67 0.09 1.59
C SER A 142 -26.57 -1.15 1.62
N THR A 143 -26.35 -2.10 0.72
CA THR A 143 -27.11 -3.37 0.70
C THR A 143 -26.71 -4.33 1.83
N LEU A 144 -25.48 -4.27 2.33
CA LEU A 144 -25.05 -5.03 3.52
C LEU A 144 -25.58 -4.41 4.82
N ALA A 145 -25.54 -3.09 4.96
CA ALA A 145 -26.09 -2.38 6.12
C ALA A 145 -27.59 -2.67 6.32
N THR A 146 -28.38 -2.59 5.23
CA THR A 146 -29.82 -2.91 5.28
C THR A 146 -30.11 -4.36 5.67
N LYS A 147 -29.26 -5.32 5.29
CA LYS A 147 -29.38 -6.73 5.72
C LYS A 147 -29.03 -6.93 7.19
N GLU A 148 -28.05 -6.20 7.73
CA GLU A 148 -27.72 -6.25 9.16
C GLU A 148 -28.83 -5.63 10.03
N ASP A 149 -29.43 -4.53 9.58
CA ASP A 149 -30.54 -3.89 10.29
C ASP A 149 -31.79 -4.78 10.34
N LEU A 150 -32.11 -5.49 9.23
CA LEU A 150 -33.19 -6.48 9.21
C LEU A 150 -32.92 -7.67 10.14
N LYS A 151 -31.67 -8.08 10.33
CA LYS A 151 -31.28 -9.14 11.26
C LYS A 151 -31.38 -8.75 12.73
N LYS A 152 -31.34 -7.46 13.08
CA LYS A 152 -31.51 -6.98 14.46
C LYS A 152 -32.98 -6.75 14.84
N ALA A 153 -33.87 -6.65 13.85
CA ALA A 153 -35.30 -6.41 14.05
C ALA A 153 -36.15 -7.69 14.15
N ILE A 154 -35.54 -8.86 13.98
CA ILE A 154 -36.14 -10.21 14.08
C ILE A 154 -35.45 -10.93 15.24
#